data_AF-A0A7L2SNR9-F1
#
_entry.id   AF-A0A7L2SNR9-F1
#
_cell.length_a   1.000
_cell.length_b   1.000
_cell.length_c   1.000
_cell.angle_alpha   90.00
_cell.angle_beta   90.00
_cell.angle_gamma   90.00
#
_symmetry.space_group_name_H-M   'P 1'
#
loop_
_entity.id
_entity.type
_entity.pdbx_description
1 polymer ?
#
loop_
_entity_poly.entity_id
_entity_poly.type
_entity_poly.pdbx_seq_one_letter_code
_entity_poly.pdbx_strand_id
1 'polypeptide(L)'
;LLRSSQPLTGPNRRRCREDEKLLGTILDEGERGFIIDTRSAQAAKQARMSGGGTEPKSCYPQWRRLHRALDRGRPLQESFVRLVEACSDPSLSMDRWLSRLESSRWLGHVKAALSTACLAAQCLDREDSKVLVHGAEGTDTTLLVTALAQLILDPSCRTLEGFQELLE
;
A
#
# COMPACT_ATOMS: atom_id res chain seq x y z
N LEU A 1 -12.46 -4.40 3.47
CA LEU A 1 -11.27 -3.65 2.99
C LEU A 1 -11.71 -2.25 2.56
N LEU A 2 -11.00 -1.21 2.99
CA LEU A 2 -11.28 0.19 2.66
C LEU A 2 -10.05 0.85 2.02
N ARG A 3 -10.27 1.94 1.28
CA ARG A 3 -9.20 2.78 0.72
C ARG A 3 -9.53 4.25 0.77
N SER A 4 -8.51 5.09 0.91
CA SER A 4 -8.64 6.55 0.90
C SER A 4 -7.34 7.24 0.46
N SER A 5 -7.38 8.56 0.34
CA SER A 5 -6.19 9.41 0.41
C SER A 5 -5.74 9.61 1.86
N GLN A 6 -4.60 10.27 2.07
CA GLN A 6 -4.15 10.67 3.40
C GLN A 6 -5.12 11.69 4.06
N PRO A 7 -5.16 11.76 5.41
CA PRO A 7 -5.90 12.80 6.12
C PRO A 7 -5.16 14.15 6.08
N LEU A 8 -5.91 15.25 6.12
CA LEU A 8 -5.39 16.62 6.07
C LEU A 8 -5.10 17.21 7.46
N THR A 9 -4.30 16.49 8.26
CA THR A 9 -3.97 16.94 9.63
C THR A 9 -3.07 18.17 9.65
N GLY A 10 -2.17 18.31 8.67
CA GLY A 10 -1.20 19.39 8.56
C GLY A 10 -0.24 19.52 9.76
N PRO A 11 0.59 20.58 9.77
CA PRO A 11 1.57 20.81 10.84
C PRO A 11 0.89 21.08 12.21
N ASN A 12 -0.31 21.66 12.18
CA ASN A 12 -1.08 22.03 13.38
C ASN A 12 -1.90 20.86 13.97
N ARG A 13 -1.78 19.65 13.42
CA ARG A 13 -2.53 18.45 13.88
C ARG A 13 -4.04 18.69 13.95
N ARG A 14 -4.59 19.31 12.89
CA ARG A 14 -6.03 19.50 12.70
C ARG A 14 -6.72 18.13 12.77
N ARG A 15 -7.95 18.16 13.28
CA ARG A 15 -8.80 16.99 13.47
C ARG A 15 -10.10 17.19 12.70
N CYS A 16 -10.70 16.11 12.24
CA CYS A 16 -12.02 16.08 11.64
C CYS A 16 -12.87 15.07 12.42
N ARG A 17 -13.89 15.57 13.13
CA ARG A 17 -14.73 14.71 13.99
C ARG A 17 -15.59 13.76 13.16
N GLU A 18 -15.95 14.19 11.96
CA GLU A 18 -16.74 13.42 11.01
C GLU A 18 -15.93 12.24 10.47
N ASP A 19 -14.65 12.44 10.16
CA ASP A 19 -13.71 11.38 9.76
C ASP A 19 -13.44 10.39 10.90
N GLU A 20 -13.20 10.90 12.11
CA GLU A 20 -13.05 10.07 13.32
C GLU A 20 -14.32 9.22 13.56
N LYS A 21 -15.51 9.81 13.41
CA LYS A 21 -16.78 9.11 13.55
C LYS A 21 -16.99 8.08 12.44
N LEU A 22 -16.67 8.41 11.19
CA LEU A 22 -16.78 7.51 10.05
C LEU A 22 -15.94 6.25 10.26
N LEU A 23 -14.66 6.41 10.59
CA LEU A 23 -13.78 5.28 10.91
C LEU A 23 -14.17 4.57 12.20
N GLY A 24 -14.81 5.25 13.15
CA GLY A 24 -15.39 4.63 14.34
C GLY A 24 -16.57 3.72 14.00
N THR A 25 -17.45 4.12 13.07
CA THR A 25 -18.64 3.33 12.69
C THR A 25 -18.34 2.07 11.88
N ILE A 26 -17.12 1.95 11.35
CA ILE A 26 -16.67 0.78 10.58
C ILE A 26 -16.32 -0.40 11.50
N LEU A 27 -16.00 -0.12 12.76
CA LEU A 27 -15.59 -1.14 13.73
C LEU A 27 -16.76 -1.47 14.66
N ASP A 28 -17.00 -2.77 14.86
CA ASP A 28 -17.95 -3.24 15.87
C ASP A 28 -17.34 -3.14 17.29
N GLU A 29 -18.17 -3.33 18.31
CA GLU A 29 -17.74 -3.23 19.70
C GLU A 29 -16.65 -4.27 20.03
N GLY A 30 -15.47 -3.79 20.45
CA GLY A 30 -14.31 -4.64 20.74
C GLY A 30 -13.40 -4.95 19.55
N GLU A 31 -13.80 -4.60 18.32
CA GLU A 31 -12.97 -4.78 17.13
C GLU A 31 -11.82 -3.77 17.06
N ARG A 32 -10.79 -4.12 16.28
CA ARG A 32 -9.68 -3.24 15.92
C ARG A 32 -9.54 -3.13 14.41
N GLY A 33 -9.06 -1.97 13.97
CA GLY A 33 -8.74 -1.70 12.58
C GLY A 33 -7.24 -1.54 12.35
N PHE A 34 -6.78 -1.85 11.15
CA PHE A 34 -5.43 -1.55 10.69
C PHE A 34 -5.44 -0.48 9.62
N ILE A 35 -4.50 0.47 9.71
CA ILE A 35 -4.25 1.45 8.67
C ILE A 35 -2.90 1.12 8.02
N ILE A 36 -2.92 0.73 6.75
CA ILE A 36 -1.71 0.47 5.97
C ILE A 36 -1.39 1.74 5.18
N ASP A 37 -0.43 2.50 5.70
CA ASP A 37 0.13 3.66 5.00
C ASP A 37 1.25 3.16 4.07
N THR A 38 1.04 3.26 2.77
CA THR A 38 1.98 2.74 1.76
C THR A 38 3.23 3.63 1.60
N ARG A 39 3.33 4.72 2.35
CA ARG A 39 4.50 5.62 2.33
C ARG A 39 5.51 5.20 3.39
N SER A 40 6.76 5.61 3.17
CA SER A 40 7.76 5.55 4.24
C SER A 40 7.35 6.47 5.40
N ALA A 41 7.79 6.12 6.62
CA ALA A 41 7.53 6.96 7.79
C ALA A 41 8.09 8.39 7.62
N GLN A 42 9.18 8.55 6.84
CA GLN A 42 9.74 9.86 6.52
C GLN A 42 8.84 10.64 5.55
N ALA A 43 8.36 10.00 4.48
CA ALA A 43 7.45 10.64 3.53
C ALA A 43 6.12 11.04 4.20
N ALA A 44 5.59 10.21 5.10
CA ALA A 44 4.40 10.55 5.89
C ALA A 44 4.63 11.77 6.81
N LYS A 45 5.82 11.87 7.44
CA LYS A 45 6.20 13.05 8.23
C LYS A 45 6.31 14.31 7.37
N GLN A 46 6.90 14.20 6.17
CA GLN A 46 6.99 15.32 5.22
C GLN A 46 5.62 15.76 4.74
N ALA A 47 4.74 14.82 4.41
CA ALA A 47 3.38 15.12 3.97
C ALA A 47 2.59 15.92 5.03
N ARG A 48 2.80 15.63 6.31
CA ARG A 48 2.25 16.45 7.41
C ARG A 48 2.68 17.91 7.34
N MET A 49 3.94 18.18 7.00
CA MET A 49 4.43 19.56 6.88
C MET A 49 3.80 20.29 5.68
N SER A 50 3.43 19.55 4.64
CA SER A 50 2.77 20.08 3.43
C SER A 50 1.24 20.07 3.50
N GLY A 51 0.63 19.88 4.68
CA GLY A 51 -0.83 19.95 4.87
C GLY A 51 -1.55 18.60 4.90
N GLY A 52 -0.90 17.51 4.48
CA GLY A 52 -1.39 16.14 4.61
C GLY A 52 -1.18 15.55 6.00
N GLY A 53 -0.92 14.25 6.10
CA GLY A 53 -0.57 13.62 7.37
C GLY A 53 -0.98 12.17 7.54
N THR A 54 -1.30 11.81 8.78
CA THR A 54 -1.61 10.45 9.25
C THR A 54 -2.54 10.53 10.46
N GLU A 55 -3.26 9.46 10.75
CA GLU A 55 -4.27 9.29 11.81
C GLU A 55 -3.62 9.13 13.21
N PRO A 56 -3.52 10.17 14.05
CA PRO A 56 -2.86 10.02 15.35
C PRO A 56 -3.63 9.03 16.25
N LYS A 57 -2.92 8.13 16.94
CA LYS A 57 -3.51 7.14 17.86
C LYS A 57 -4.42 7.76 18.93
N SER A 58 -4.17 9.01 19.32
CA SER A 58 -5.00 9.74 20.28
C SER A 58 -6.40 10.10 19.74
N CYS A 59 -6.58 10.14 18.42
CA CYS A 59 -7.86 10.45 17.76
C CYS A 59 -8.52 9.20 17.17
N TYR A 60 -7.71 8.18 16.83
CA TYR A 60 -8.19 6.91 16.26
C TYR A 60 -7.68 5.74 17.13
N PRO A 61 -8.19 5.57 18.36
CA PRO A 61 -7.61 4.66 19.36
C PRO A 61 -7.69 3.18 18.99
N GLN A 62 -8.72 2.77 18.25
CA GLN A 62 -8.93 1.39 17.79
C GLN A 62 -8.21 1.08 16.47
N TRP A 63 -7.63 2.09 15.82
CA TRP A 63 -6.94 1.94 14.55
C TRP A 63 -5.43 1.93 14.73
N ARG A 64 -4.78 0.83 14.35
CA ARG A 64 -3.33 0.67 14.39
C ARG A 64 -2.72 0.94 13.03
N ARG A 65 -1.94 2.01 12.91
CA ARG A 65 -1.20 2.30 11.67
C ARG A 65 0.08 1.47 11.55
N LEU A 66 0.31 0.96 10.35
CA LEU A 66 1.48 0.24 9.89
C LEU A 66 2.05 0.97 8.65
N HIS A 67 3.36 1.25 8.66
CA HIS A 67 4.04 1.82 7.49
C HIS A 67 4.59 0.70 6.60
N ARG A 68 4.20 0.71 5.33
CA ARG A 68 4.64 -0.25 4.30
C ARG A 68 5.11 0.52 3.08
N ALA A 69 6.36 0.98 3.13
CA ALA A 69 6.92 1.82 2.08
C ALA A 69 6.94 1.08 0.74
N LEU A 70 6.20 1.62 -0.23
CA LEU A 70 6.20 1.18 -1.61
C LEU A 70 6.69 2.34 -2.49
N ASP A 71 7.68 2.06 -3.32
CA ASP A 71 8.23 3.04 -4.25
C ASP A 71 7.25 3.30 -5.40
N ARG A 72 7.26 4.55 -5.90
CA ARG A 72 6.40 4.99 -7.00
C ARG A 72 7.11 6.03 -7.86
N GLY A 73 6.61 6.26 -9.07
CA GLY A 73 7.15 7.25 -9.99
C GLY A 73 8.57 6.92 -10.44
N ARG A 74 9.45 7.93 -10.45
CA ARG A 74 10.79 7.84 -11.05
C ARG A 74 11.67 6.70 -10.49
N PRO A 75 11.80 6.48 -9.17
CA PRO A 75 12.60 5.35 -8.66
C PRO A 75 12.14 3.98 -9.19
N LEU A 76 10.83 3.76 -9.27
CA LEU A 76 10.26 2.51 -9.79
C LEU A 76 10.47 2.38 -11.30
N GLN A 77 10.35 3.49 -12.04
CA GLN A 77 10.65 3.53 -13.48
C GLN A 77 12.13 3.22 -13.76
N GLU A 78 13.06 3.81 -13.02
CA GLU A 78 14.50 3.52 -13.15
C GLU A 78 14.81 2.05 -12.82
N SER A 79 14.15 1.48 -11.82
CA SER A 79 14.24 0.04 -11.51
C SER A 79 13.78 -0.82 -12.70
N PHE A 80 12.65 -0.48 -13.31
CA PHE A 80 12.13 -1.18 -14.49
C PHE A 80 13.07 -1.09 -15.69
N VAL A 81 13.63 0.09 -15.98
CA VAL A 81 14.60 0.27 -17.07
C VAL A 81 15.81 -0.64 -16.88
N ARG A 82 16.39 -0.70 -15.67
CA ARG A 82 17.53 -1.59 -15.37
C ARG A 82 17.19 -3.06 -15.56
N LEU A 83 15.97 -3.48 -15.22
CA LEU A 83 15.50 -4.85 -15.48
C LEU A 83 15.46 -5.13 -16.98
N VAL A 84 14.86 -4.22 -17.77
CA VAL A 84 14.75 -4.37 -19.23
C VAL A 84 16.13 -4.45 -19.88
N GLU A 85 17.06 -3.59 -19.45
CA GLU A 85 18.45 -3.62 -19.91
C GLU A 85 19.15 -4.95 -19.59
N ALA A 86 18.94 -5.49 -18.39
CA ALA A 86 19.48 -6.80 -18.02
C ALA A 86 18.93 -7.93 -18.89
N CYS A 87 17.63 -7.90 -19.21
CA CYS A 87 16.97 -8.91 -20.04
C CYS A 87 17.27 -8.79 -21.53
N SER A 88 17.68 -7.62 -22.01
CA SER A 88 17.88 -7.34 -23.43
C SER A 88 19.30 -7.63 -23.94
N ASP A 89 20.24 -7.95 -23.04
CA ASP A 89 21.65 -8.19 -23.36
C ASP A 89 21.95 -9.71 -23.39
N PRO A 90 21.89 -10.37 -24.56
CA PRO A 90 22.11 -11.82 -24.68
C PRO A 90 23.58 -12.20 -24.47
N SER A 91 24.49 -11.24 -24.37
CA SER A 91 25.93 -11.50 -24.19
C SER A 91 26.32 -11.75 -22.73
N LEU A 92 25.40 -11.55 -21.79
CA LEU A 92 25.67 -11.71 -20.37
C LEU A 92 25.83 -13.19 -19.99
N SER A 93 26.87 -13.47 -19.20
CA SER A 93 26.91 -14.71 -18.43
C SER A 93 25.81 -14.70 -17.37
N MET A 94 25.40 -15.89 -16.91
CA MET A 94 24.37 -16.02 -15.87
C MET A 94 24.69 -15.22 -14.61
N ASP A 95 25.94 -15.23 -14.13
CA ASP A 95 26.34 -14.49 -12.94
C ASP A 95 26.20 -12.97 -13.12
N ARG A 96 26.57 -12.45 -14.30
CA ARG A 96 26.41 -11.02 -14.61
C ARG A 96 24.95 -10.65 -14.77
N TRP A 97 24.14 -11.51 -15.38
CA TRP A 97 22.70 -11.31 -15.49
C TRP A 97 22.03 -11.27 -14.12
N LEU A 98 22.32 -12.23 -13.23
CA LEU A 98 21.81 -12.25 -11.86
C LEU A 98 22.22 -11.01 -11.07
N SER A 99 23.48 -10.56 -11.21
CA SER A 99 23.96 -9.32 -10.58
C SER A 99 23.23 -8.08 -11.09
N ARG A 100 22.95 -7.99 -12.41
CA ARG A 100 22.15 -6.90 -12.98
C ARG A 100 20.68 -6.96 -12.51
N LEU A 101 20.10 -8.16 -12.46
CA LEU A 101 18.75 -8.37 -11.93
C LEU A 101 18.64 -7.91 -10.47
N GLU A 102 19.59 -8.29 -9.61
CA GLU A 102 19.62 -7.86 -8.21
C GLU A 102 19.78 -6.34 -8.09
N SER A 103 20.71 -5.75 -8.85
CA SER A 103 20.96 -4.30 -8.84
C SER A 103 19.81 -3.48 -9.41
N SER A 104 18.95 -4.06 -10.27
CA SER A 104 17.70 -3.43 -10.72
C SER A 104 16.73 -3.18 -9.57
N ARG A 105 16.77 -4.02 -8.51
CA ARG A 105 15.82 -4.05 -7.38
C ARG A 105 14.37 -4.35 -7.73
N TRP A 106 14.06 -4.68 -8.99
CA TRP A 106 12.69 -4.88 -9.45
C TRP A 106 11.93 -5.93 -8.64
N LEU A 107 12.56 -7.10 -8.43
CA LEU A 107 11.98 -8.17 -7.61
C LEU A 107 11.77 -7.76 -6.15
N GLY A 108 12.56 -6.82 -5.65
CA GLY A 108 12.35 -6.20 -4.34
C GLY A 108 11.04 -5.42 -4.26
N HIS A 109 10.72 -4.63 -5.30
CA HIS A 109 9.46 -3.89 -5.38
C HIS A 109 8.26 -4.83 -5.51
N VAL A 110 8.35 -5.85 -6.38
CA VAL A 110 7.31 -6.88 -6.54
C VAL A 110 7.05 -7.60 -5.21
N LYS A 111 8.12 -8.05 -4.54
CA LYS A 111 8.03 -8.68 -3.21
C LYS A 111 7.35 -7.75 -2.20
N ALA A 112 7.72 -6.47 -2.16
CA ALA A 112 7.15 -5.52 -1.21
C ALA A 112 5.64 -5.31 -1.43
N ALA A 113 5.19 -5.18 -2.67
CA ALA A 113 3.78 -5.06 -3.02
C ALA A 113 2.97 -6.30 -2.61
N LEU A 114 3.43 -7.49 -3.02
CA LEU A 114 2.79 -8.76 -2.66
C LEU A 114 2.78 -8.99 -1.14
N SER A 115 3.87 -8.69 -0.45
CA SER A 115 3.94 -8.84 1.02
C SER A 115 2.96 -7.90 1.73
N THR A 116 2.77 -6.69 1.21
CA THR A 116 1.84 -5.71 1.77
C THR A 116 0.38 -6.10 1.53
N ALA A 117 0.06 -6.60 0.33
CA ALA A 117 -1.26 -7.12 0.01
C ALA A 117 -1.58 -8.39 0.82
N CYS A 118 -0.62 -9.28 0.98
CA CYS A 118 -0.74 -10.48 1.82
C CYS A 118 -1.00 -10.11 3.29
N LEU A 119 -0.32 -9.09 3.82
CA LEU A 119 -0.61 -8.57 5.16
C LEU A 119 -2.05 -8.05 5.26
N ALA A 120 -2.52 -7.26 4.28
CA ALA A 120 -3.90 -6.77 4.26
C ALA A 120 -4.91 -7.93 4.23
N ALA A 121 -4.65 -8.94 3.40
CA ALA A 121 -5.48 -10.15 3.32
C ALA A 121 -5.49 -10.94 4.62
N GLN A 122 -4.33 -11.13 5.27
CA GLN A 122 -4.23 -11.81 6.56
C GLN A 122 -5.00 -11.08 7.68
N CYS A 123 -4.91 -9.75 7.74
CA CYS A 123 -5.67 -8.97 8.71
C CYS A 123 -7.19 -9.15 8.53
N LEU A 124 -7.66 -9.26 7.27
CA LEU A 124 -9.08 -9.45 6.96
C LEU A 124 -9.55 -10.89 7.24
N ASP A 125 -8.81 -11.88 6.76
CA ASP A 125 -9.23 -13.29 6.76
C ASP A 125 -8.97 -13.99 8.11
N ARG A 126 -7.84 -13.70 8.76
CA ARG A 126 -7.40 -14.42 9.96
C ARG A 126 -7.63 -13.66 11.26
N GLU A 127 -7.51 -12.34 11.23
CA GLU A 127 -7.70 -11.49 12.42
C GLU A 127 -9.11 -10.88 12.50
N ASP A 128 -9.97 -11.17 11.52
CA ASP A 128 -11.32 -10.60 11.35
C ASP A 128 -11.34 -9.08 11.56
N SER A 129 -10.26 -8.41 11.15
CA SER A 129 -10.01 -7.00 11.42
C SER A 129 -10.28 -6.17 10.18
N LYS A 130 -10.79 -4.95 10.35
CA LYS A 130 -10.99 -4.03 9.21
C LYS A 130 -9.65 -3.41 8.80
N VAL A 131 -9.45 -3.22 7.49
CA VAL A 131 -8.21 -2.66 6.94
C VAL A 131 -8.54 -1.44 6.09
N LEU A 132 -7.89 -0.31 6.39
CA LEU A 132 -7.84 0.88 5.56
C LEU A 132 -6.46 0.97 4.91
N VAL A 133 -6.39 1.03 3.58
CA VAL A 133 -5.14 1.25 2.84
C VAL A 133 -5.14 2.66 2.27
N HIS A 134 -4.06 3.42 2.49
CA HIS A 134 -3.90 4.71 1.83
C HIS A 134 -2.43 5.02 1.52
N GLY A 135 -2.24 5.81 0.46
CA GLY A 135 -0.99 6.50 0.14
C GLY A 135 -1.12 7.99 0.43
N ALA A 136 -0.49 8.82 -0.40
CA ALA A 136 -0.73 10.27 -0.36
C ALA A 136 -2.12 10.60 -0.93
N GLU A 137 -2.41 10.12 -2.14
CA GLU A 137 -3.62 10.49 -2.91
C GLU A 137 -4.65 9.34 -2.98
N GLY A 138 -4.33 8.16 -2.42
CA GLY A 138 -5.22 6.99 -2.51
C GLY A 138 -5.20 6.29 -3.89
N THR A 139 -4.21 6.64 -4.69
CA THR A 139 -3.92 6.09 -6.03
C THR A 139 -2.63 5.25 -5.99
N ASP A 140 -2.09 4.87 -7.16
CA ASP A 140 -0.83 4.15 -7.35
C ASP A 140 -0.71 2.89 -6.46
N THR A 141 0.10 2.98 -5.41
CA THR A 141 0.39 1.92 -4.45
C THR A 141 -0.84 1.49 -3.64
N THR A 142 -1.79 2.40 -3.45
CA THR A 142 -3.07 2.09 -2.77
C THR A 142 -3.91 1.16 -3.63
N LEU A 143 -4.04 1.49 -4.92
CA LEU A 143 -4.72 0.67 -5.92
C LEU A 143 -4.06 -0.69 -6.05
N LEU A 144 -2.73 -0.71 -6.18
CA LEU A 144 -1.95 -1.95 -6.28
C LEU A 144 -2.21 -2.90 -5.09
N VAL A 145 -2.08 -2.39 -3.87
CA VAL A 145 -2.26 -3.21 -2.65
C VAL A 145 -3.70 -3.71 -2.53
N THR A 146 -4.69 -2.87 -2.82
CA THR A 146 -6.10 -3.24 -2.67
C THR A 146 -6.57 -4.20 -3.74
N ALA A 147 -6.13 -4.05 -4.99
CA ALA A 147 -6.40 -5.00 -6.07
C ALA A 147 -5.75 -6.37 -5.79
N LEU A 148 -4.48 -6.39 -5.38
CA LEU A 148 -3.79 -7.63 -5.01
C LEU A 148 -4.44 -8.32 -3.81
N ALA A 149 -4.89 -7.56 -2.79
CA ALA A 149 -5.58 -8.14 -1.65
C ALA A 149 -6.92 -8.78 -2.05
N GLN A 150 -7.68 -8.15 -2.96
CA GLN A 150 -8.91 -8.72 -3.51
C GLN A 150 -8.63 -10.00 -4.32
N LEU A 151 -7.61 -10.01 -5.19
CA LEU A 151 -7.17 -11.23 -5.90
C LEU A 151 -6.83 -12.39 -4.95
N ILE A 152 -6.20 -12.09 -3.82
CA ILE A 152 -5.87 -13.10 -2.81
C ILE A 152 -7.14 -13.65 -2.16
N LEU A 153 -8.03 -12.77 -1.71
CA LEU A 153 -9.19 -13.13 -0.88
C LEU A 153 -10.37 -13.68 -1.69
N ASP A 154 -10.66 -13.09 -2.84
CA ASP A 154 -11.87 -13.37 -3.61
C ASP A 154 -11.55 -14.21 -4.87
N PRO A 155 -12.05 -15.46 -4.96
CA PRO A 155 -11.93 -16.28 -6.16
C PRO A 155 -12.57 -15.66 -7.41
N SER A 156 -13.59 -14.81 -7.26
CA SER A 156 -14.29 -14.16 -8.39
C SER A 156 -13.33 -13.30 -9.21
N CYS A 157 -12.45 -12.55 -8.54
CA CYS A 157 -11.41 -11.72 -9.15
C CYS A 157 -10.37 -12.51 -9.96
N ARG A 158 -10.36 -13.85 -9.90
CA ARG A 158 -9.41 -14.72 -10.62
C ARG A 158 -10.02 -15.34 -11.88
N THR A 159 -11.22 -14.93 -12.25
CA THR A 159 -11.82 -15.20 -13.56
C THR A 159 -11.48 -14.07 -14.53
N LEU A 160 -11.68 -14.30 -15.84
CA LEU A 160 -11.46 -13.24 -16.83
C LEU A 160 -12.39 -12.03 -16.58
N GLU A 161 -13.68 -12.31 -16.40
CA GLU A 161 -14.70 -11.29 -16.13
C GLU A 161 -14.43 -10.57 -14.81
N GLY A 162 -14.22 -11.32 -13.71
CA GLY A 162 -13.96 -10.70 -12.42
C GLY A 162 -12.62 -9.95 -12.33
N PHE A 163 -11.62 -10.31 -13.15
CA PHE A 163 -10.40 -9.52 -13.25
C PHE A 163 -10.63 -8.22 -14.04
N GLN A 164 -11.50 -8.22 -15.05
CA GLN A 164 -11.91 -7.00 -15.75
C GLN A 164 -12.69 -6.08 -14.81
N GLU A 165 -13.66 -6.62 -14.07
CA GLU A 165 -14.42 -5.87 -13.05
C GLU A 165 -13.52 -5.28 -11.96
N LEU A 166 -12.43 -5.96 -11.61
CA LEU A 166 -11.46 -5.44 -10.64
C LEU A 166 -10.65 -4.24 -11.17
N LEU A 167 -10.47 -4.15 -12.49
CA LEU A 167 -9.69 -3.09 -13.13
C LEU A 167 -10.53 -1.85 -13.46
N GLU A 168 -11.84 -2.01 -13.66
CA GLU A 168 -12.81 -0.93 -13.91
C GLU A 168 -13.09 -0.08 -12.65
#